data_AF-A0AAW9CQ55-F1
#
_entry.id   AF-A0AAW9CQ55-F1
#
_cell.length_a   1.000
_cell.length_b   1.000
_cell.length_c   1.000
_cell.angle_alpha   90.00
_cell.angle_beta   90.00
_cell.angle_gamma   90.00
#
_symmetry.space_group_name_H-M   'P 1'
#
loop_
_entity.id
_entity.type
_entity.pdbx_description
1 polymer ?
#
loop_
_entity_poly.entity_id
_entity_poly.type
_entity_poly.pdbx_seq_one_letter_code
_entity_poly.pdbx_strand_id
1 'polypeptide(L)'
;MRATILIAALLCAPAAAGAQIPEKAYAYRAELTRNARAVWGLDAPVSTFAAQIHQESRWRADAVSPVGAQGMTQFMPATTRWLAGRYRAELGDAQPFNPSWSLRALVRYDRFLWDRIDADGRCERLAMTLSAYNGGLGWVYRDQRAAAAGGADRRRWFGHVERFNAGRGAAAFRENRGYPRTILRTFEPRYVDAGFGPGACA
;
A
#
# COMPACT_ATOMS: atom_id res chain seq x y z
N MET A 1 -9.28 -23.36 -9.13
CA MET A 1 -8.90 -22.38 -8.08
C MET A 1 -9.67 -21.10 -8.35
N ARG A 2 -10.68 -20.77 -7.53
CA ARG A 2 -11.53 -19.58 -7.76
C ARG A 2 -10.78 -18.34 -7.29
N ALA A 3 -10.47 -17.44 -8.22
CA ALA A 3 -9.87 -16.14 -7.91
C ALA A 3 -10.85 -15.32 -7.08
N THR A 4 -10.60 -15.20 -5.78
CA THR A 4 -11.36 -14.31 -4.90
C THR A 4 -11.02 -12.87 -5.29
N ILE A 5 -11.97 -12.21 -5.93
CA ILE A 5 -11.89 -10.81 -6.30
C ILE A 5 -12.01 -9.99 -5.01
N LEU A 6 -10.87 -9.53 -4.47
CA LEU A 6 -10.81 -8.56 -3.39
C LEU A 6 -11.02 -7.16 -3.97
N ILE A 7 -12.29 -6.70 -3.97
CA ILE A 7 -12.60 -5.29 -4.13
C ILE A 7 -12.50 -4.69 -2.73
N ALA A 8 -11.37 -4.06 -2.42
CA ALA A 8 -11.36 -3.03 -1.41
C ALA A 8 -12.14 -1.85 -1.99
N ALA A 9 -13.36 -1.64 -1.50
CA ALA A 9 -14.03 -0.36 -1.66
C ALA A 9 -13.82 0.38 -0.34
N LEU A 10 -12.66 1.01 -0.19
CA LEU A 10 -12.53 2.05 0.83
C LEU A 10 -13.28 3.25 0.28
N LEU A 11 -14.37 3.64 0.96
CA LEU A 11 -14.97 4.96 0.77
C LEU A 11 -13.90 6.00 1.16
N CYS A 12 -13.13 6.39 0.16
CA CYS A 12 -12.02 7.32 0.24
C CYS A 12 -12.62 8.71 0.45
N ALA A 13 -12.74 9.14 1.70
CA ALA A 13 -12.87 10.56 1.96
C ALA A 13 -11.59 11.24 1.42
N PRO A 14 -11.69 12.29 0.59
CA PRO A 14 -10.50 12.97 0.09
C PRO A 14 -9.64 13.39 1.28
N ALA A 15 -8.37 13.00 1.25
CA ALA A 15 -7.39 13.52 2.19
C ALA A 15 -7.35 15.04 2.01
N ALA A 16 -7.84 15.80 2.99
CA ALA A 16 -7.74 17.25 2.97
C ALA A 16 -6.27 17.63 2.78
N ALA A 17 -6.00 18.54 1.85
CA ALA A 17 -4.64 18.97 1.49
C ALA A 17 -3.82 19.56 2.66
N GLY A 18 -4.41 19.74 3.85
CA GLY A 18 -3.77 20.16 5.09
C GLY A 18 -3.62 19.09 6.18
N ALA A 19 -3.86 17.80 5.91
CA ALA A 19 -3.76 16.77 6.95
C ALA A 19 -2.31 16.65 7.48
N GLN A 20 -2.07 17.21 8.66
CA GLN A 20 -0.82 17.09 9.41
C GLN A 20 -0.54 15.61 9.74
N ILE A 21 0.73 15.25 9.88
CA ILE A 21 1.11 13.92 10.38
C ILE A 21 0.50 13.75 11.78
N PRO A 22 -0.35 12.73 12.02
CA PRO A 22 -0.93 12.50 13.33
C PRO A 22 0.17 12.26 14.37
N GLU A 23 0.03 12.82 15.57
CA GLU A 23 1.01 12.62 16.65
C GLU A 23 1.28 11.14 16.94
N LYS A 24 0.23 10.31 16.87
CA LYS A 24 0.31 8.85 17.02
C LYS A 24 1.32 8.19 16.06
N ALA A 25 1.58 8.77 14.89
CA ALA A 25 2.56 8.25 13.94
C ALA A 25 3.97 8.20 14.55
N TYR A 26 4.36 9.23 15.33
CA TYR A 26 5.69 9.33 15.91
C TYR A 26 5.95 8.24 16.94
N ALA A 27 4.92 7.82 17.70
CA ALA A 27 5.02 6.72 18.65
C ALA A 27 5.43 5.39 17.99
N TYR A 28 5.05 5.19 16.72
CA TYR A 28 5.35 3.97 15.97
C TYR A 28 6.55 4.09 15.02
N ARG A 29 7.17 5.27 14.89
CA ARG A 29 8.26 5.52 13.93
C ARG A 29 9.41 4.52 14.06
N ALA A 30 9.90 4.32 15.28
CA ALA A 30 11.02 3.41 15.53
C ALA A 30 10.67 1.96 15.22
N GLU A 31 9.44 1.54 15.56
CA GLU A 31 8.96 0.19 15.27
C GLU A 31 8.76 -0.05 13.78
N LEU A 32 8.12 0.88 13.07
CA LEU A 32 7.97 0.80 11.63
C LEU A 32 9.34 0.73 10.95
N THR A 33 10.30 1.54 11.38
CA THR A 33 11.69 1.51 10.86
C THR A 33 12.34 0.14 11.04
N ARG A 34 12.21 -0.46 12.24
CA ARG A 34 12.77 -1.80 12.52
C ARG A 34 12.13 -2.87 11.64
N ASN A 35 10.80 -2.91 11.58
CA ASN A 35 10.09 -3.91 10.76
C ASN A 35 10.39 -3.72 9.27
N ALA A 36 10.42 -2.48 8.78
CA ALA A 36 10.77 -2.16 7.41
C ALA A 36 12.17 -2.63 7.04
N ARG A 37 13.18 -2.32 7.86
CA ARG A 37 14.56 -2.73 7.61
C ARG A 37 14.78 -4.24 7.69
N ALA A 38 14.08 -4.92 8.60
CA ALA A 38 14.13 -6.38 8.70
C ALA A 38 13.63 -7.08 7.41
N VAL A 39 12.70 -6.47 6.69
CA VAL A 39 12.09 -7.05 5.48
C VAL A 39 12.71 -6.52 4.18
N TRP A 40 13.09 -5.24 4.15
CA TRP A 40 13.49 -4.51 2.93
C TRP A 40 14.98 -4.09 2.91
N GLY A 41 15.73 -4.29 3.99
CA GLY A 41 17.11 -3.84 4.13
C GLY A 41 17.24 -2.39 4.63
N LEU A 42 18.48 -1.91 4.77
CA LEU A 42 18.77 -0.61 5.40
C LEU A 42 18.12 0.57 4.67
N ASP A 43 17.99 0.46 3.35
CA ASP A 43 17.40 1.48 2.47
C ASP A 43 15.88 1.38 2.37
N ALA A 44 15.20 0.64 3.26
CA ALA A 44 13.75 0.50 3.27
C ALA A 44 13.03 1.86 3.18
N PRO A 45 11.98 2.01 2.36
CA PRO A 45 11.32 3.30 2.12
C PRO A 45 10.32 3.59 3.24
N VAL A 46 10.83 3.83 4.45
CA VAL A 46 10.03 3.94 5.69
C VAL A 46 8.97 5.04 5.58
N SER A 47 9.30 6.15 4.93
CA SER A 47 8.35 7.26 4.74
C SER A 47 7.20 6.88 3.81
N THR A 48 7.41 5.99 2.85
CA THR A 48 6.34 5.42 2.01
C THR A 48 5.38 4.57 2.83
N PHE A 49 5.88 3.68 3.69
CA PHE A 49 5.02 2.85 4.52
C PHE A 49 4.25 3.68 5.54
N ALA A 50 4.89 4.70 6.12
CA ALA A 50 4.23 5.65 7.03
C ALA A 50 3.10 6.42 6.32
N ALA A 51 3.34 6.86 5.08
CA ALA A 51 2.35 7.48 4.22
C ALA A 51 1.19 6.54 3.87
N GLN A 52 1.46 5.26 3.64
CA GLN A 52 0.45 4.24 3.38
C GLN A 52 -0.43 4.00 4.62
N ILE A 53 0.16 3.83 5.81
CA ILE A 53 -0.58 3.68 7.08
C ILE A 53 -1.45 4.92 7.35
N HIS A 54 -0.94 6.11 7.02
CA HIS A 54 -1.72 7.34 7.08
C HIS A 54 -2.96 7.23 6.19
N GLN A 55 -2.78 6.85 4.92
CA GLN A 55 -3.87 6.73 3.96
C GLN A 55 -4.90 5.66 4.39
N GLU A 56 -4.45 4.56 5.00
CA GLU A 56 -5.34 3.48 5.41
C GLU A 56 -6.24 3.84 6.60
N SER A 57 -5.66 4.40 7.66
CA SER A 57 -6.39 4.55 8.93
C SER A 57 -6.09 5.84 9.68
N ARG A 58 -5.17 6.67 9.17
CA ARG A 58 -4.56 7.77 9.92
C ARG A 58 -3.98 7.29 11.26
N TRP A 59 -3.34 6.12 11.25
CA TRP A 59 -2.75 5.47 12.43
C TRP A 59 -3.76 5.05 13.51
N ARG A 60 -4.97 4.68 13.11
CA ARG A 60 -6.00 4.16 14.03
C ARG A 60 -5.99 2.64 14.10
N ALA A 61 -5.59 2.11 15.25
CA ALA A 61 -5.49 0.67 15.48
C ALA A 61 -6.85 -0.04 15.56
N ASP A 62 -7.90 0.70 15.92
CA ASP A 62 -9.28 0.22 16.10
C ASP A 62 -10.16 0.44 14.86
N ALA A 63 -9.59 0.92 13.75
CA ALA A 63 -10.36 1.28 12.58
C ALA A 63 -11.00 0.04 11.93
N VAL A 64 -12.30 0.12 11.67
CA VAL A 64 -13.05 -0.86 10.87
C VAL A 64 -13.78 -0.10 9.77
N SER A 65 -13.53 -0.47 8.52
CA SER A 65 -14.24 0.14 7.39
C SER A 65 -15.64 -0.47 7.22
N PRO A 66 -16.55 0.20 6.48
CA PRO A 66 -17.88 -0.34 6.20
C PRO A 66 -17.88 -1.70 5.47
N VAL A 67 -16.80 -2.03 4.77
CA VAL A 67 -16.62 -3.31 4.06
C VAL A 67 -15.85 -4.34 4.90
N GLY A 68 -15.52 -4.02 6.15
CA GLY A 68 -14.91 -4.95 7.11
C GLY A 68 -13.39 -5.02 7.07
N ALA A 69 -12.72 -4.06 6.43
CA ALA A 69 -11.26 -3.91 6.54
C ALA A 69 -10.86 -3.45 7.95
N GLN A 70 -9.75 -3.95 8.50
CA GLN A 70 -9.44 -3.85 9.94
C GLN A 70 -8.06 -3.27 10.24
N GLY A 71 -7.97 -2.51 11.32
CA GLY A 71 -6.73 -2.09 11.96
C GLY A 71 -5.98 -0.98 11.24
N MET A 72 -4.73 -0.72 11.64
CA MET A 72 -3.96 0.41 11.10
C MET A 72 -3.75 0.33 9.57
N THR A 73 -3.76 -0.89 9.03
CA THR A 73 -3.38 -1.18 7.64
C THR A 73 -4.56 -1.64 6.80
N GLN A 74 -5.77 -1.64 7.39
CA GLN A 74 -7.04 -1.95 6.73
C GLN A 74 -6.98 -3.21 5.86
N PHE A 75 -6.38 -4.28 6.39
CA PHE A 75 -6.46 -5.56 5.72
C PHE A 75 -7.87 -6.13 5.83
N MET A 76 -8.36 -6.72 4.74
CA MET A 76 -9.56 -7.56 4.78
C MET A 76 -9.27 -8.83 5.60
N PRO A 77 -10.26 -9.40 6.33
CA PRO A 77 -10.04 -10.57 7.17
C PRO A 77 -9.43 -11.77 6.43
N ALA A 78 -9.77 -11.95 5.15
CA ALA A 78 -9.18 -12.99 4.31
C ALA A 78 -7.67 -12.78 4.08
N THR A 79 -7.25 -11.54 3.80
CA THR A 79 -5.83 -11.17 3.64
C THR A 79 -5.08 -11.35 4.94
N THR A 80 -5.67 -10.94 6.06
CA THR A 80 -5.11 -11.14 7.41
C THR A 80 -4.83 -12.62 7.70
N ARG A 81 -5.81 -13.51 7.46
CA ARG A 81 -5.63 -14.96 7.65
C ARG A 81 -4.58 -15.53 6.70
N TRP A 82 -4.57 -15.09 5.45
CA TRP A 82 -3.59 -15.53 4.47
C TRP A 82 -2.16 -15.13 4.88
N LEU A 83 -1.95 -13.89 5.33
CA LEU A 83 -0.65 -13.41 5.82
C LEU A 83 -0.18 -14.21 7.03
N ALA A 84 -1.03 -14.38 8.05
CA ALA A 84 -0.71 -15.16 9.24
C ALA A 84 -0.39 -16.62 8.92
N GLY A 85 -1.10 -17.24 7.96
CA GLY A 85 -0.79 -18.60 7.51
C GLY A 85 0.52 -18.68 6.72
N ARG A 86 0.72 -17.77 5.76
CA ARG A 86 1.86 -17.79 4.83
C ARG A 86 3.18 -17.38 5.47
N TYR A 87 3.12 -16.50 6.48
CA TYR A 87 4.28 -15.93 7.18
C TYR A 87 4.20 -16.20 8.68
N ARG A 88 3.68 -17.36 9.09
CA ARG A 88 3.47 -17.73 10.49
C ARG A 88 4.71 -17.54 11.37
N ALA A 89 5.89 -17.91 10.86
CA ALA A 89 7.15 -17.77 11.59
C ALA A 89 7.52 -16.30 11.90
N GLU A 90 7.04 -15.35 11.09
CA GLU A 90 7.35 -13.93 11.22
C GLU A 90 6.23 -13.13 11.89
N LEU A 91 4.97 -13.45 11.56
CA LEU A 91 3.79 -12.70 12.00
C LEU A 91 3.05 -13.35 13.17
N GLY A 92 3.24 -14.66 13.40
CA GLY A 92 2.43 -15.42 14.35
C GLY A 92 0.95 -15.47 13.94
N ASP A 93 0.07 -15.57 14.93
CA ASP A 93 -1.38 -15.59 14.71
C ASP A 93 -1.91 -14.23 14.27
N ALA A 94 -3.04 -14.25 13.54
CA ALA A 94 -3.69 -13.05 13.02
C ALA A 94 -4.17 -12.11 14.13
N GLN A 95 -3.59 -10.90 14.18
CA GLN A 95 -3.98 -9.85 15.14
C GLN A 95 -4.16 -8.50 14.43
N PRO A 96 -5.21 -8.33 13.58
CA PRO A 96 -5.33 -7.15 12.72
C PRO A 96 -5.44 -5.82 13.47
N PHE A 97 -5.93 -5.83 14.72
CA PHE A 97 -6.05 -4.64 15.58
C PHE A 97 -4.80 -4.38 16.46
N ASN A 98 -3.81 -5.29 16.44
CA ASN A 98 -2.55 -5.08 17.16
C ASN A 98 -1.60 -4.24 16.29
N PRO A 99 -1.22 -3.02 16.69
CA PRO A 99 -0.37 -2.15 15.88
C PRO A 99 0.93 -2.82 15.42
N SER A 100 1.63 -3.48 16.33
CA SER A 100 2.91 -4.17 16.05
C SER A 100 2.74 -5.22 14.95
N TRP A 101 1.66 -6.00 15.03
CA TRP A 101 1.31 -6.99 14.02
C TRP A 101 0.97 -6.33 12.69
N SER A 102 0.12 -5.29 12.69
CA SER A 102 -0.30 -4.60 11.46
C SER A 102 0.89 -3.99 10.72
N LEU A 103 1.79 -3.31 11.45
CA LEU A 103 2.99 -2.70 10.86
C LEU A 103 3.84 -3.75 10.16
N ARG A 104 4.19 -4.84 10.85
CA ARG A 104 4.99 -5.94 10.27
C ARG A 104 4.28 -6.60 9.07
N ALA A 105 2.98 -6.80 9.18
CA ALA A 105 2.16 -7.40 8.13
C ALA A 105 2.12 -6.52 6.87
N LEU A 106 2.01 -5.18 7.00
CA LEU A 106 2.05 -4.25 5.87
C LEU A 106 3.37 -4.30 5.13
N VAL A 107 4.51 -4.12 5.84
CA VAL A 107 5.81 -4.16 5.17
C VAL A 107 6.08 -5.50 4.51
N ARG A 108 5.64 -6.61 5.12
CA ARG A 108 5.74 -7.94 4.52
C ARG A 108 4.84 -8.09 3.29
N TYR A 109 3.61 -7.60 3.34
CA TYR A 109 2.68 -7.71 2.21
C TYR A 109 3.10 -6.85 1.02
N ASP A 110 3.55 -5.62 1.27
CA ASP A 110 4.14 -4.80 0.22
C ASP A 110 5.36 -5.48 -0.40
N ARG A 111 6.20 -6.15 0.41
CA ARG A 111 7.35 -6.90 -0.12
C ARG A 111 6.90 -8.05 -1.02
N PHE A 112 5.88 -8.80 -0.60
CA PHE A 112 5.29 -9.88 -1.39
C PHE A 112 4.80 -9.40 -2.76
N LEU A 113 4.15 -8.24 -2.80
CA LEU A 113 3.65 -7.61 -4.03
C LEU A 113 4.80 -7.07 -4.88
N TRP A 114 5.71 -6.32 -4.25
CA TRP A 114 6.90 -5.76 -4.86
C TRP A 114 7.72 -6.80 -5.62
N ASP A 115 8.02 -7.93 -4.98
CA ASP A 115 8.84 -9.01 -5.56
C ASP A 115 8.23 -9.61 -6.85
N ARG A 116 6.94 -9.40 -7.09
CA ARG A 116 6.22 -9.91 -8.26
C ARG A 116 6.03 -8.88 -9.37
N ILE A 117 6.32 -7.62 -9.09
CA ILE A 117 6.16 -6.53 -10.03
C ILE A 117 7.52 -6.19 -10.61
N ASP A 118 7.64 -6.18 -11.93
CA ASP A 118 8.77 -5.60 -12.65
C ASP A 118 8.39 -4.22 -13.18
N ALA A 119 9.23 -3.22 -12.93
CA ALA A 119 8.99 -1.82 -13.25
C ALA A 119 10.29 -1.00 -13.21
N ASP A 120 10.26 0.18 -13.81
CA ASP A 120 11.43 1.05 -13.97
C ASP A 120 11.72 1.85 -12.69
N GLY A 121 12.77 1.43 -12.01
CA GLY A 121 13.23 2.08 -10.79
C GLY A 121 12.25 1.92 -9.63
N ARG A 122 12.61 2.55 -8.52
CA ARG A 122 11.95 2.30 -7.25
C ARG A 122 10.55 2.89 -7.18
N CYS A 123 10.42 4.15 -7.59
CA CYS A 123 9.17 4.91 -7.52
C CYS A 123 8.05 4.29 -8.35
N GLU A 124 8.32 3.91 -9.61
CA GLU A 124 7.31 3.29 -10.49
C GLU A 124 6.87 1.91 -9.94
N ARG A 125 7.83 1.12 -9.47
CA ARG A 125 7.55 -0.21 -8.90
C ARG A 125 6.72 -0.10 -7.62
N LEU A 126 7.01 0.86 -6.74
CA LEU A 126 6.24 1.06 -5.51
C LEU A 126 4.84 1.59 -5.83
N ALA A 127 4.69 2.45 -6.84
CA ALA A 127 3.37 2.90 -7.28
C ALA A 127 2.49 1.74 -7.76
N MET A 128 3.06 0.81 -8.52
CA MET A 128 2.39 -0.44 -8.91
C MET A 128 2.11 -1.36 -7.70
N THR A 129 3.04 -1.45 -6.74
CA THR A 129 2.83 -2.19 -5.48
C THR A 129 1.63 -1.65 -4.70
N LEU A 130 1.54 -0.33 -4.52
CA LEU A 130 0.42 0.33 -3.84
C LEU A 130 -0.89 0.13 -4.60
N SER A 131 -0.86 0.20 -5.94
CA SER A 131 -2.02 -0.14 -6.76
C SER A 131 -2.44 -1.61 -6.58
N ALA A 132 -1.49 -2.53 -6.44
CA ALA A 132 -1.76 -3.94 -6.17
C ALA A 132 -2.29 -4.17 -4.74
N TYR A 133 -1.83 -3.39 -3.76
CA TYR A 133 -2.31 -3.43 -2.38
C TYR A 133 -3.79 -3.06 -2.32
N ASN A 134 -4.15 -1.91 -2.90
CA ASN A 134 -5.52 -1.41 -2.90
C ASN A 134 -6.44 -2.23 -3.82
N GLY A 135 -5.97 -2.57 -5.03
CA GLY A 135 -6.85 -3.08 -6.08
C GLY A 135 -6.55 -4.50 -6.55
N GLY A 136 -5.56 -5.19 -5.98
CA GLY A 136 -5.15 -6.55 -6.35
C GLY A 136 -4.11 -6.63 -7.47
N LEU A 137 -3.10 -7.49 -7.27
CA LEU A 137 -1.98 -7.72 -8.20
C LEU A 137 -2.41 -8.14 -9.62
N GLY A 138 -3.43 -9.00 -9.72
CA GLY A 138 -3.92 -9.48 -11.02
C GLY A 138 -4.44 -8.36 -11.92
N TRP A 139 -4.96 -7.28 -11.34
CA TRP A 139 -5.39 -6.11 -12.08
C TRP A 139 -4.21 -5.25 -12.55
N VAL A 140 -3.16 -5.11 -11.75
CA VAL A 140 -1.94 -4.42 -12.20
C VAL A 140 -1.39 -5.07 -13.46
N TYR A 141 -1.35 -6.40 -13.53
CA TYR A 141 -0.92 -7.09 -14.75
C TYR A 141 -1.85 -6.88 -15.95
N ARG A 142 -3.16 -6.77 -15.71
CA ARG A 142 -4.12 -6.47 -16.78
C ARG A 142 -3.93 -5.04 -17.29
N ASP A 143 -3.78 -4.09 -16.38
CA ASP A 143 -3.55 -2.68 -16.70
C ASP A 143 -2.20 -2.48 -17.42
N GLN A 144 -1.15 -3.20 -17.02
CA GLN A 144 0.13 -3.24 -17.74
C GLN A 144 -0.01 -3.78 -19.17
N ARG A 145 -0.80 -4.83 -19.39
CA ARG A 145 -1.06 -5.35 -20.74
C ARG A 145 -1.86 -4.36 -21.57
N ALA A 146 -2.88 -3.74 -20.99
CA ALA A 146 -3.66 -2.70 -21.66
C ALA A 146 -2.79 -1.48 -22.03
N ALA A 147 -1.89 -1.07 -21.13
CA ALA A 147 -0.94 0.00 -21.38
C ALA A 147 0.00 -0.30 -22.54
N ALA A 148 0.60 -1.50 -22.55
CA ALA A 148 1.47 -1.94 -23.65
C ALA A 148 0.72 -1.99 -24.98
N ALA A 149 -0.51 -2.54 -24.98
CA ALA A 149 -1.35 -2.59 -26.18
C ALA A 149 -1.73 -1.18 -26.69
N GLY A 150 -1.82 -0.20 -25.79
CA GLY A 150 -2.04 1.21 -26.12
C GLY A 150 -0.77 2.03 -26.37
N GLY A 151 0.39 1.38 -26.56
CA GLY A 151 1.65 2.04 -26.87
C GLY A 151 2.34 2.74 -25.69
N ALA A 152 1.88 2.53 -24.46
CA ALA A 152 2.55 3.05 -23.27
C ALA A 152 3.53 2.02 -22.69
N ASP A 153 4.61 2.51 -22.10
CA ASP A 153 5.53 1.69 -21.32
C ASP A 153 4.84 1.00 -20.13
N ARG A 154 4.83 -0.32 -20.10
CA ARG A 154 4.21 -1.11 -19.04
C ARG A 154 5.03 -1.19 -17.75
N ARG A 155 6.30 -0.79 -17.78
CA ARG A 155 7.21 -0.75 -16.61
C ARG A 155 7.11 0.57 -15.87
N ARG A 156 6.43 1.57 -16.44
CA ARG A 156 6.20 2.88 -15.81
C ARG A 156 4.75 3.00 -15.36
N TRP A 157 4.53 3.50 -14.16
CA TRP A 157 3.20 3.77 -13.62
C TRP A 157 2.72 5.16 -14.03
N PHE A 158 3.46 6.20 -13.62
CA PHE A 158 3.02 7.58 -13.75
C PHE A 158 3.05 8.03 -15.21
N GLY A 159 1.92 8.54 -15.71
CA GLY A 159 1.75 8.88 -17.13
C GLY A 159 1.69 7.68 -18.08
N HIS A 160 1.74 6.46 -17.55
CA HIS A 160 1.80 5.23 -18.32
C HIS A 160 0.68 4.28 -17.88
N VAL A 161 0.97 3.23 -17.11
CA VAL A 161 -0.02 2.22 -16.71
C VAL A 161 -1.26 2.82 -16.04
N GLU A 162 -1.11 3.90 -15.26
CA GLU A 162 -2.23 4.50 -14.54
C GLU A 162 -3.35 5.04 -15.47
N ARG A 163 -3.05 5.33 -16.74
CA ARG A 163 -4.01 5.85 -17.73
C ARG A 163 -4.96 4.79 -18.28
N PHE A 164 -4.62 3.51 -18.15
CA PHE A 164 -5.34 2.42 -18.81
C PHE A 164 -6.22 1.69 -17.82
N ASN A 165 -7.48 1.44 -18.19
CA ASN A 165 -8.43 0.67 -17.38
C ASN A 165 -8.73 -0.67 -18.07
N ALA A 166 -8.28 -1.79 -17.49
CA ALA A 166 -8.53 -3.11 -18.06
C ALA A 166 -9.88 -3.75 -17.63
N GLY A 167 -10.90 -2.94 -17.35
CA GLY A 167 -12.26 -3.39 -17.06
C GLY A 167 -12.72 -3.22 -15.60
N ARG A 168 -12.04 -2.40 -14.79
CA ARG A 168 -12.56 -2.00 -13.48
C ARG A 168 -13.77 -1.08 -13.64
N GLY A 169 -14.73 -1.18 -12.73
CA GLY A 169 -15.79 -0.18 -12.59
C GLY A 169 -15.20 1.21 -12.32
N ALA A 170 -15.88 2.27 -12.78
CA ALA A 170 -15.33 3.62 -12.79
C ALA A 170 -14.91 4.14 -11.40
N ALA A 171 -15.66 3.83 -10.35
CA ALA A 171 -15.32 4.23 -8.98
C ALA A 171 -14.05 3.51 -8.49
N ALA A 172 -13.99 2.18 -8.62
CA ALA A 172 -12.82 1.38 -8.23
C ALA A 172 -11.57 1.76 -9.04
N PHE A 173 -11.73 2.14 -10.31
CA PHE A 173 -10.64 2.66 -11.13
C PHE A 173 -10.10 3.97 -10.56
N ARG A 174 -10.98 4.95 -10.30
CA ARG A 174 -10.56 6.25 -9.72
C ARG A 174 -9.90 6.10 -8.36
N GLU A 175 -10.49 5.31 -7.47
CA GLU A 175 -9.92 5.01 -6.14
C GLU A 175 -8.50 4.43 -6.28
N ASN A 176 -8.36 3.41 -7.12
CA ASN A 176 -7.10 2.72 -7.32
C ASN A 176 -6.00 3.60 -7.94
N ARG A 177 -6.34 4.53 -8.84
CA ARG A 177 -5.37 5.50 -9.38
C ARG A 177 -5.03 6.61 -8.39
N GLY A 178 -6.00 7.02 -7.58
CA GLY A 178 -5.78 7.99 -6.51
C GLY A 178 -4.83 7.46 -5.44
N TYR A 179 -4.92 6.18 -5.09
CA TYR A 179 -4.21 5.61 -3.95
C TYR A 179 -2.67 5.76 -4.03
N PRO A 180 -1.95 5.30 -5.09
CA PRO A 180 -0.51 5.55 -5.21
C PRO A 180 -0.15 7.04 -5.27
N ARG A 181 -0.98 7.87 -5.92
CA ARG A 181 -0.74 9.32 -6.03
C ARG A 181 -0.79 10.00 -4.67
N THR A 182 -1.82 9.73 -3.87
CA THR A 182 -1.96 10.32 -2.54
C THR A 182 -0.80 9.90 -1.63
N ILE A 183 -0.41 8.62 -1.65
CA ILE A 183 0.68 8.14 -0.81
C ILE A 183 2.01 8.73 -1.26
N LEU A 184 2.40 8.57 -2.53
CA LEU A 184 3.74 8.89 -3.01
C LEU A 184 3.95 10.38 -3.31
N ARG A 185 2.90 11.12 -3.65
CA ARG A 185 3.02 12.53 -4.05
C ARG A 185 2.49 13.52 -3.01
N THR A 186 1.68 13.06 -2.05
CA THR A 186 1.11 13.95 -1.01
C THR A 186 1.66 13.64 0.38
N PHE A 187 1.60 12.38 0.82
CA PHE A 187 1.98 12.02 2.20
C PHE A 187 3.46 11.68 2.35
N GLU A 188 4.06 10.94 1.42
CA GLU A 188 5.46 10.53 1.50
C GLU A 188 6.41 11.70 1.72
N PRO A 189 6.35 12.81 0.94
CA PRO A 189 7.24 13.96 1.17
C PRO A 189 7.15 14.50 2.60
N ARG A 190 5.94 14.54 3.18
CA ARG A 190 5.75 15.01 4.57
C ARG A 190 6.43 14.09 5.58
N TYR A 191 6.36 12.78 5.37
CA TYR A 191 7.02 11.82 6.27
C TYR A 191 8.55 11.82 6.10
N VAL A 192 9.05 12.09 4.89
CA VAL A 192 10.47 12.37 4.65
C VAL A 192 10.91 13.60 5.45
N ASP A 193 10.20 14.72 5.31
CA ASP A 193 10.49 15.96 6.03
C ASP A 193 10.39 15.80 7.55
N ALA A 194 9.49 14.94 8.03
CA ALA A 194 9.33 14.60 9.45
C ALA A 194 10.35 13.58 9.98
N GLY A 195 11.32 13.16 9.17
CA GLY A 195 12.43 12.30 9.57
C GLY A 195 12.03 10.85 9.85
N PHE A 196 11.06 10.30 9.10
CA PHE A 196 10.75 8.86 9.17
C PHE A 196 11.76 8.00 8.40
N GLY A 197 12.53 8.59 7.49
CA GLY A 197 13.52 7.90 6.65
C GLY A 197 13.30 8.17 5.17
N PRO A 198 13.91 7.38 4.28
CA PRO A 198 13.79 7.62 2.85
C PRO A 198 12.37 7.31 2.34
N GLY A 199 11.97 8.02 1.29
CA GLY A 199 10.79 7.71 0.47
C GLY A 199 11.17 6.80 -0.71
N ALA A 200 10.16 6.31 -1.44
CA ALA A 200 10.39 5.53 -2.66
C ALA A 200 10.57 6.44 -3.90
N CYS A 201 10.09 7.67 -3.84
CA CYS A 201 10.10 8.66 -4.91
C CYS A 201 10.90 9.94 -4.56
N ALA A 202 11.54 9.97 -3.39
CA ALA A 202 12.41 11.04 -2.91
C ALA A 202 13.87 10.80 -3.32
#